data_AF-A0A2V8R0B6-F1
#
_entry.id   AF-A0A2V8R0B6-F1
#
_cell.length_a   1.000
_cell.length_b   1.000
_cell.length_c   1.000
_cell.angle_alpha   90.00
_cell.angle_beta   90.00
_cell.angle_gamma   90.00
#
_symmetry.space_group_name_H-M   'P 1'
#
loop_
_entity.id
_entity.type
_entity.pdbx_description
1 polymer ?
#
loop_
_entity_poly.entity_id
_entity_poly.type
_entity_poly.pdbx_seq_one_letter_code
_entity_poly.pdbx_strand_id
1 'polypeptide(L)'
;MWRVTSSGWFAAFALVAAAAYGARPAARPVGSAAITQDTFNLERRISVVEQRLNSVELSVNRLEQQSRLSSPAPPSNAGVRDAELELLRTEIELLQRRLAEDECGLVKVDERTLTQAEREARRKGAAGREDPCRLNIDAPLRLSSRR
;
A
#
# COMPACT_ATOMS: atom_id res chain seq x y z
N MET A 1 31.24 -18.94 -28.71
CA MET A 1 31.55 -19.35 -30.10
C MET A 1 31.53 -20.86 -30.17
N TRP A 2 30.56 -21.40 -30.93
CA TRP A 2 30.46 -22.81 -31.27
C TRP A 2 31.58 -23.22 -32.21
N ARG A 3 32.17 -24.41 -32.03
CA ARG A 3 32.71 -25.29 -33.09
C ARG A 3 33.00 -26.66 -32.47
N VAL A 4 32.87 -27.82 -33.11
CA VAL A 4 32.34 -28.24 -34.41
C VAL A 4 32.42 -29.78 -34.33
N THR A 5 31.33 -30.42 -34.73
CA THR A 5 31.20 -31.68 -35.50
C THR A 5 32.11 -32.88 -35.25
N SER A 6 31.43 -34.03 -35.18
CA SER A 6 31.64 -35.24 -35.98
C SER A 6 33.06 -35.81 -36.10
N SER A 7 33.21 -37.09 -35.82
CA SER A 7 33.34 -38.10 -36.88
C SER A 7 33.70 -39.44 -36.26
N GLY A 8 33.17 -40.52 -36.83
CA GLY A 8 33.70 -41.87 -36.66
C GLY A 8 33.35 -42.50 -35.31
N TRP A 9 32.27 -43.27 -35.15
CA TRP A 9 31.80 -44.27 -36.11
C TRP A 9 32.92 -45.14 -36.68
N PHE A 10 34.02 -45.34 -35.95
CA PHE A 10 34.94 -46.41 -36.30
C PHE A 10 35.40 -47.13 -35.04
N ALA A 11 34.71 -48.23 -34.80
CA ALA A 11 35.40 -49.51 -34.70
C ALA A 11 36.23 -49.81 -33.44
N ALA A 12 36.38 -48.90 -32.47
CA ALA A 12 36.92 -49.25 -31.15
C ALA A 12 35.84 -49.82 -30.20
N PHE A 13 34.59 -49.86 -30.68
CA PHE A 13 33.53 -50.73 -30.16
C PHE A 13 33.62 -52.16 -30.71
N ALA A 14 34.66 -52.49 -31.49
CA ALA A 14 35.12 -53.86 -31.56
C ALA A 14 35.54 -54.24 -30.14
N LEU A 15 34.66 -54.88 -29.39
CA LEU A 15 34.62 -56.34 -29.33
C LEU A 15 36.03 -56.86 -29.15
N VAL A 16 36.19 -57.61 -28.06
CA VAL A 16 37.47 -58.16 -27.61
C VAL A 16 38.14 -57.20 -26.62
N ALA A 17 37.61 -57.12 -25.40
CA ALA A 17 37.01 -58.26 -24.71
C ALA A 17 37.96 -59.46 -24.63
N ALA A 18 39.14 -59.20 -24.10
CA ALA A 18 39.89 -60.24 -23.42
C ALA A 18 40.56 -59.65 -22.17
N ALA A 19 40.05 -60.06 -21.02
CA ALA A 19 40.85 -60.33 -19.83
C ALA A 19 41.40 -59.18 -18.94
N ALA A 20 41.37 -57.90 -19.32
CA ALA A 20 42.14 -56.88 -18.56
C ALA A 20 41.35 -55.84 -17.74
N TYR A 21 40.01 -55.86 -17.71
CA TYR A 21 39.27 -55.33 -16.54
C TYR A 21 39.00 -56.47 -15.57
N GLY A 22 40.08 -57.12 -15.15
CA GLY A 22 40.13 -57.82 -13.88
C GLY A 22 39.78 -56.84 -12.76
N ALA A 23 39.07 -57.35 -11.77
CA ALA A 23 38.82 -56.73 -10.47
C ALA A 23 37.96 -55.46 -10.48
N ARG A 24 36.62 -55.63 -10.40
CA ARG A 24 35.82 -54.82 -9.46
C ARG A 24 34.87 -55.70 -8.65
N PRO A 25 34.80 -55.46 -7.33
CA PRO A 25 34.22 -56.39 -6.37
C PRO A 25 32.71 -56.46 -6.54
N ALA A 26 32.14 -57.59 -6.09
CA ALA A 26 30.71 -57.80 -5.98
C ALA A 26 30.01 -56.61 -5.30
N ALA A 27 29.33 -55.79 -6.10
CA ALA A 27 28.32 -54.88 -5.58
C ALA A 27 27.11 -55.73 -5.22
N ARG A 28 26.96 -56.03 -3.92
CA ARG A 28 25.72 -56.53 -3.34
C ARG A 28 24.53 -55.70 -3.86
N PRO A 29 23.37 -56.30 -4.17
CA PRO A 29 22.16 -55.54 -4.44
C PRO A 29 21.68 -54.89 -3.13
N VAL A 30 22.22 -53.73 -2.79
CA VAL A 30 21.64 -52.79 -1.84
C VAL A 30 20.72 -51.87 -2.64
N GLY A 31 19.58 -52.39 -3.08
CA GLY A 31 18.73 -51.66 -4.02
C GLY A 31 17.22 -51.94 -3.94
N SER A 32 16.78 -52.77 -3.00
CA SER A 32 15.34 -53.01 -2.79
C SER A 32 14.87 -52.53 -1.41
N ALA A 33 15.70 -52.69 -0.36
CA ALA A 33 15.38 -52.22 0.98
C ALA A 33 15.42 -50.69 1.14
N ALA A 34 16.25 -49.98 0.37
CA ALA A 34 16.33 -48.51 0.44
C ALA A 34 15.08 -47.83 -0.13
N ILE A 35 14.52 -48.36 -1.23
CA ILE A 35 13.31 -47.83 -1.88
C ILE A 35 12.06 -48.05 -1.00
N THR A 36 11.98 -49.20 -0.34
CA THR A 36 10.88 -49.49 0.62
C THR A 36 11.01 -48.69 1.92
N GLN A 37 12.23 -48.40 2.36
CA GLN A 37 12.47 -47.49 3.50
C GLN A 37 12.11 -46.04 3.18
N ASP A 38 12.41 -45.57 1.96
CA ASP A 38 12.07 -44.22 1.52
C ASP A 38 10.56 -44.04 1.35
N THR A 39 9.86 -45.02 0.78
CA THR A 39 8.38 -44.97 0.63
C THR A 39 7.68 -44.91 1.99
N PHE A 40 8.14 -45.69 2.98
CA PHE A 40 7.63 -45.60 4.36
C PHE A 40 7.94 -44.25 5.02
N ASN A 41 9.12 -43.67 4.76
CA ASN A 41 9.46 -42.34 5.25
C ASN A 41 8.59 -41.25 4.61
N LEU A 42 8.31 -41.36 3.31
CA LEU A 42 7.40 -40.49 2.59
C LEU A 42 5.97 -40.59 3.15
N GLU A 43 5.45 -41.79 3.36
CA GLU A 43 4.11 -42.00 3.94
C GLU A 43 3.99 -41.37 5.34
N ARG A 44 5.03 -41.49 6.16
CA ARG A 44 5.10 -40.81 7.46
C ARG A 44 5.13 -39.29 7.34
N ARG A 45 5.82 -38.75 6.33
CA ARG A 45 5.83 -37.29 6.08
C ARG A 45 4.49 -36.80 5.57
N ILE A 46 3.87 -37.55 4.68
CA ILE A 46 2.56 -37.25 4.11
C ILE A 46 1.51 -37.22 5.22
N SER A 47 1.44 -38.24 6.08
CA SER A 47 0.51 -38.26 7.22
C SER A 47 0.72 -37.08 8.19
N VAL A 48 1.97 -36.67 8.44
CA VAL A 48 2.27 -35.48 9.24
C VAL A 48 1.80 -34.19 8.54
N VAL A 49 1.97 -34.08 7.22
CA VAL A 49 1.50 -32.93 6.44
C VAL A 49 -0.03 -32.87 6.42
N GLU A 50 -0.70 -34.00 6.22
CA GLU A 50 -2.17 -34.10 6.27
C GLU A 50 -2.71 -33.70 7.63
N GLN A 51 -2.09 -34.18 8.71
CA GLN A 51 -2.46 -33.79 10.08
C GLN A 51 -2.29 -32.29 10.31
N ARG A 52 -1.19 -31.70 9.81
CA ARG A 52 -0.94 -30.26 9.92
C ARG A 52 -1.95 -29.45 9.10
N LEU A 53 -2.28 -29.91 7.89
CA LEU A 53 -3.25 -29.24 7.02
C LEU A 53 -4.63 -29.24 7.66
N ASN A 54 -5.08 -30.38 8.20
CA ASN A 54 -6.33 -30.47 8.95
C ASN A 54 -6.37 -29.51 10.15
N SER A 55 -5.25 -29.38 10.88
CA SER A 55 -5.14 -28.42 11.99
C SER A 55 -5.25 -26.96 11.53
N VAL A 56 -4.58 -26.62 10.41
CA VAL A 56 -4.65 -25.28 9.82
C VAL A 56 -6.06 -24.98 9.34
N GLU A 57 -6.73 -25.92 8.67
CA GLU A 57 -8.10 -25.76 8.19
C GLU A 57 -9.08 -25.48 9.34
N LEU A 58 -8.97 -26.22 10.45
CA LEU A 58 -9.77 -25.98 11.65
C LEU A 58 -9.48 -24.59 12.25
N SER A 59 -8.22 -24.16 12.27
CA SER A 59 -7.84 -22.84 12.77
C SER A 59 -8.42 -21.71 11.90
N VAL A 60 -8.40 -21.87 10.57
CA VAL A 60 -8.96 -20.92 9.62
C VAL A 60 -10.47 -20.86 9.74
N ASN A 61 -11.16 -22.01 9.79
CA ASN A 61 -12.61 -22.05 9.96
C ASN A 61 -13.03 -21.40 11.30
N ARG A 62 -12.26 -21.62 12.39
CA ARG A 62 -12.49 -20.94 13.66
C ARG A 62 -12.28 -19.44 13.56
N LEU A 63 -11.24 -18.98 12.88
CA LEU A 63 -10.97 -17.56 12.65
C LEU A 63 -12.06 -16.91 11.77
N GLU A 64 -12.57 -17.61 10.77
CA GLU A 64 -13.70 -17.16 9.95
C GLU A 64 -15.00 -17.08 10.75
N GLN A 65 -15.27 -18.07 11.61
CA GLN A 65 -16.43 -18.00 12.50
C GLN A 65 -16.26 -16.87 13.52
N GLN A 66 -15.07 -16.70 14.08
CA GLN A 66 -14.76 -15.59 14.98
C GLN A 66 -14.83 -14.24 14.28
N SER A 67 -14.44 -14.11 13.02
CA SER A 67 -14.54 -12.85 12.29
C SER A 67 -15.99 -12.50 11.93
N ARG A 68 -16.82 -13.51 11.62
CA ARG A 68 -18.26 -13.34 11.42
C ARG A 68 -19.01 -13.00 12.71
N LEU A 69 -18.61 -13.58 13.84
CA LEU A 69 -19.22 -13.33 15.15
C LEU A 69 -18.64 -12.10 15.86
N SER A 70 -17.42 -11.71 15.51
CA SER A 70 -16.81 -10.43 15.88
C SER A 70 -17.44 -9.33 15.04
N SER A 71 -18.75 -9.12 15.25
CA SER A 71 -19.45 -7.89 14.95
C SER A 71 -18.60 -6.70 15.43
N PRO A 72 -18.52 -5.61 14.65
CA PRO A 72 -17.74 -4.44 15.05
C PRO A 72 -18.20 -3.92 16.42
N ALA A 73 -17.22 -3.38 17.15
CA ALA A 73 -17.25 -2.78 18.48
C ALA A 73 -18.58 -2.11 18.91
N PRO A 74 -18.87 -2.05 20.22
CA PRO A 74 -20.11 -1.45 20.74
C PRO A 74 -20.35 -0.02 20.23
N PRO A 75 -21.60 0.36 19.92
CA PRO A 75 -21.96 1.68 19.39
C PRO A 75 -22.03 2.73 20.52
N SER A 76 -20.92 3.01 21.21
CA SER A 76 -20.90 4.02 22.29
C SER A 76 -20.17 5.31 21.94
N ASN A 77 -19.40 5.35 20.84
CA ASN A 77 -18.55 6.51 20.51
C ASN A 77 -18.99 7.28 19.26
N ALA A 78 -20.09 6.88 18.60
CA ALA A 78 -20.58 7.58 17.41
C ALA A 78 -20.99 9.02 17.75
N GLY A 79 -21.80 9.22 18.81
CA GLY A 79 -22.24 10.56 19.21
C GLY A 79 -21.12 11.48 19.70
N VAL A 80 -20.06 10.95 20.34
CA VAL A 80 -18.90 11.76 20.75
C VAL A 80 -18.09 12.20 19.53
N ARG A 81 -17.86 11.29 18.57
CA ARG A 81 -17.19 11.62 17.31
C ARG A 81 -18.00 12.61 16.47
N ASP A 82 -19.31 12.49 16.43
CA ASP A 82 -20.18 13.40 15.70
C ASP A 82 -20.15 14.81 16.32
N ALA A 83 -20.17 14.91 17.65
CA ALA A 83 -20.02 16.19 18.36
C ALA A 83 -18.65 16.85 18.12
N GLU A 84 -17.57 16.06 18.12
CA GLU A 84 -16.23 16.55 17.77
C GLU A 84 -16.16 17.04 16.32
N LEU A 85 -16.80 16.33 15.38
CA LEU A 85 -16.86 16.72 13.97
C LEU A 85 -17.67 18.00 13.75
N GLU A 86 -18.79 18.16 14.45
CA GLU A 86 -19.57 19.40 14.42
C GLU A 86 -18.77 20.58 14.97
N LEU A 87 -18.09 20.40 16.10
CA LEU A 87 -17.22 21.42 16.66
C LEU A 87 -16.13 21.84 15.66
N LEU A 88 -15.43 20.88 15.06
CA LEU A 88 -14.39 21.16 14.05
C LEU A 88 -14.95 21.91 12.83
N ARG A 89 -16.17 21.58 12.38
CA ARG A 89 -16.82 22.32 11.29
C ARG A 89 -17.07 23.77 11.67
N THR A 90 -17.58 24.03 12.88
CA THR A 90 -17.82 25.41 13.35
C THR A 90 -16.52 26.21 13.50
N GLU A 91 -15.43 25.57 13.94
CA GLU A 91 -14.11 26.21 14.03
C GLU A 91 -13.56 26.56 12.65
N ILE A 92 -13.71 25.65 11.67
CA ILE A 92 -13.29 25.89 10.29
C ILE A 92 -14.07 27.05 9.68
N GLU A 93 -15.39 27.09 9.84
CA GLU A 93 -16.23 28.19 9.34
C GLU A 93 -15.83 29.54 9.94
N LEU A 94 -15.52 29.56 11.24
CA LEU A 94 -15.03 30.74 11.93
C LEU A 94 -13.66 31.19 11.40
N LEU A 95 -12.74 30.25 11.20
CA LEU A 95 -11.42 30.53 10.62
C LEU A 95 -11.53 31.04 9.19
N GLN A 96 -12.40 30.46 8.37
CA GLN A 96 -12.66 30.92 7.00
C GLN A 96 -13.21 32.34 6.99
N ARG A 97 -14.15 32.68 7.89
CA ARG A 97 -14.66 34.04 8.01
C ARG A 97 -13.55 35.02 8.41
N ARG A 98 -12.68 34.65 9.36
CA ARG A 98 -11.54 35.51 9.76
C ARG A 98 -10.55 35.71 8.62
N LEU A 99 -10.23 34.64 7.88
CA LEU A 99 -9.34 34.71 6.73
C LEU A 99 -9.91 35.67 5.67
N ALA A 100 -11.22 35.58 5.39
CA ALA A 100 -11.88 36.52 4.50
C ALA A 100 -11.83 37.97 5.03
N GLU A 101 -11.99 38.21 6.34
CA GLU A 101 -11.83 39.54 6.95
C GLU A 101 -10.41 40.08 6.77
N ASP A 102 -9.39 39.25 6.95
CA ASP A 102 -7.98 39.62 6.83
C ASP A 102 -7.59 39.89 5.36
N GLU A 103 -8.05 39.06 4.41
CA GLU A 103 -7.87 39.30 2.97
C GLU A 103 -8.51 40.62 2.55
N CYS A 104 -9.73 40.88 3.02
CA CYS A 104 -10.43 42.15 2.81
C CYS A 104 -9.64 43.34 3.37
N GLY A 105 -9.09 43.16 4.57
CA GLY A 105 -8.23 44.13 5.23
C GLY A 105 -6.97 44.44 4.44
N LEU A 106 -6.31 43.41 3.92
CA LEU A 106 -5.11 43.54 3.11
C LEU A 106 -5.39 44.27 1.80
N VAL A 107 -6.46 43.90 1.09
CA VAL A 107 -6.90 44.59 -0.14
C VAL A 107 -7.14 46.07 0.14
N LYS A 108 -7.75 46.39 1.28
CA LYS A 108 -8.02 47.78 1.66
C LYS A 108 -6.75 48.58 1.96
N VAL A 109 -5.76 47.96 2.58
CA VAL A 109 -4.44 48.58 2.81
C VAL A 109 -3.74 48.81 1.48
N ASP A 110 -3.75 47.83 0.58
CA ASP A 110 -3.19 47.95 -0.78
C ASP A 110 -3.82 49.15 -1.52
N GLU A 111 -5.15 49.27 -1.55
CA GLU A 111 -5.86 50.39 -2.18
C GLU A 111 -5.53 51.77 -1.58
N ARG A 112 -5.15 51.83 -0.29
CA ARG A 112 -4.70 53.09 0.34
C ARG A 112 -3.28 53.47 -0.08
N THR A 113 -2.45 52.49 -0.42
CA THR A 113 -1.07 52.72 -0.88
C THR A 113 -0.96 53.06 -2.37
N LEU A 114 -1.97 52.73 -3.17
CA LEU A 114 -2.01 53.05 -4.60
C LEU A 114 -2.23 54.54 -4.88
N THR A 115 -1.65 55.02 -5.98
CA THR A 115 -1.93 56.36 -6.51
C THR A 115 -3.38 56.45 -7.04
N GLN A 116 -3.91 57.67 -7.15
CA GLN A 116 -5.30 57.87 -7.58
C GLN A 116 -5.57 57.34 -9.01
N ALA A 117 -4.59 57.45 -9.90
CA ALA A 117 -4.67 56.90 -11.26
C ALA A 117 -4.73 55.37 -11.28
N GLU A 118 -3.96 54.70 -10.42
CA GLU A 118 -3.94 53.23 -10.30
C GLU A 118 -5.24 52.67 -9.71
N ARG A 119 -5.81 53.38 -8.71
CA ARG A 119 -7.12 53.03 -8.16
C ARG A 119 -8.23 53.08 -9.20
N GLU A 120 -8.25 54.14 -10.01
CA GLU A 120 -9.24 54.28 -11.09
C GLU A 120 -9.07 53.23 -12.19
N ALA A 121 -7.82 52.88 -12.51
CA ALA A 121 -7.53 51.80 -13.46
C ALA A 121 -8.02 50.43 -12.94
N ARG A 122 -7.82 50.13 -11.65
CA ARG A 122 -8.30 48.88 -11.04
C ARG A 122 -9.82 48.82 -10.86
N ARG A 123 -10.47 49.95 -10.53
CA ARG A 123 -11.95 50.03 -10.48
C ARG A 123 -12.60 49.76 -11.84
N LYS A 124 -11.93 50.12 -12.93
CA LYS A 124 -12.38 49.85 -14.30
C LYS A 124 -12.10 48.41 -14.75
N GLY A 125 -11.21 47.70 -14.07
CA GLY A 125 -10.92 46.29 -14.33
C GLY A 125 -11.97 45.34 -13.74
N ALA A 126 -12.08 44.14 -14.31
CA ALA A 126 -13.04 43.10 -13.87
C ALA A 126 -12.91 42.76 -12.37
N ALA A 127 -11.67 42.74 -11.87
CA ALA A 127 -11.38 42.46 -10.45
C ALA A 127 -11.91 43.54 -9.49
N GLY A 128 -12.12 44.78 -9.93
CA GLY A 128 -12.62 45.86 -9.08
C GLY A 128 -14.13 45.88 -8.91
N ARG A 129 -14.87 45.23 -9.81
CA ARG A 129 -16.34 45.28 -9.85
C ARG A 129 -17.03 44.10 -9.16
N GLU A 130 -16.32 42.98 -9.05
CA GLU A 130 -16.85 41.73 -8.51
C GLU A 130 -16.40 41.46 -7.06
N ASP A 131 -15.35 42.13 -6.59
CA ASP A 131 -14.79 41.93 -5.26
C ASP A 131 -15.55 42.77 -4.20
N PRO A 132 -16.32 42.14 -3.29
CA PRO A 132 -17.11 42.84 -2.28
C PRO A 132 -16.25 43.67 -1.31
N CYS A 133 -14.96 43.35 -1.19
CA CYS A 133 -14.02 44.04 -0.32
C CYS A 133 -13.60 45.43 -0.82
N ARG A 134 -13.81 45.72 -2.10
CA ARG A 134 -13.41 46.98 -2.74
C ARG A 134 -14.52 48.04 -2.79
N LEU A 135 -15.75 47.67 -2.42
CA LEU A 135 -16.92 48.56 -2.50
C LEU A 135 -16.93 49.67 -1.45
N ASN A 136 -16.33 49.44 -0.27
CA ASN A 136 -16.32 50.40 0.86
C ASN A 136 -14.91 50.65 1.40
N ILE A 137 -14.11 51.41 0.65
CA ILE A 137 -12.72 51.75 0.98
C ILE A 137 -12.62 52.69 2.21
N ASP A 138 -13.64 53.49 2.48
CA ASP A 138 -13.58 54.50 3.56
C ASP A 138 -14.10 53.98 4.91
N ALA A 139 -14.79 52.83 4.93
CA ALA A 139 -15.27 52.25 6.18
C ALA A 139 -14.09 51.91 7.11
N PRO A 140 -14.18 52.12 8.43
CA PRO A 140 -13.12 51.70 9.34
C PRO A 140 -12.96 50.17 9.31
N LEU A 141 -11.71 49.69 9.31
CA LEU A 141 -11.40 48.26 9.45
C LEU A 141 -11.85 47.80 10.84
N ARG A 142 -12.88 46.94 10.89
CA ARG A 142 -13.29 46.28 12.12
C ARG A 142 -12.92 44.82 12.02
N LEU A 143 -11.71 44.49 12.45
CA LEU A 143 -11.31 43.09 12.63
C LEU A 143 -12.01 42.55 13.88
N SER A 144 -12.58 41.36 13.79
CA SER A 144 -13.16 40.71 14.96
C SER A 144 -12.08 40.51 16.03
N SER A 145 -12.20 41.18 17.18
CA SER A 145 -11.15 41.16 18.21
C SER A 145 -10.94 39.74 18.74
N ARG A 146 -9.68 39.30 18.81
CA ARG A 146 -9.25 38.04 19.43
C ARG A 146 -9.73 37.98 20.89
N ARG A 147 -10.81 37.25 21.16
CA ARG A 147 -11.15 36.77 22.50
C ARG A 147 -10.69 35.34 22.63
#